data_AF-A0A653UQ77-F1
#
_entry.id   AF-A0A653UQ77-F1
#
_cell.length_a   1.000
_cell.length_b   1.000
_cell.length_c   1.000
_cell.angle_alpha   90.00
_cell.angle_beta   90.00
_cell.angle_gamma   90.00
#
_symmetry.space_group_name_H-M   'P 1'
#
loop_
_entity.id
_entity.type
_entity.pdbx_description
1 polymer ?
#
loop_
_entity_poly.entity_id
_entity_poly.type
_entity_poly.pdbx_seq_one_letter_code
_entity_poly.pdbx_strand_id
1 'polypeptide(L)'
;MIPAAFWAAVGLLLLRVNAIGNAARRPAFLAAALAVVGIATVGVVWPVEPLDALLGDVNAIDLIQVLAATAAFWFLRDATRAHAGSEARSRLPILIAVLVAETVTFMAIPDHNGEPTTYIHEHLQYPATWVHIVIYLVAMGWFAADSIGVLLPQPRGVNILFIIGFALVVLAIIAELVDVTRVFIDGQQTPFSRVMLVVFNSLFYPGIVAIGVAHGWRTLRRLITVLRWRLISLRLFVMSARDQSAGRPTLRLQGSAEVVAAQRYIELRDKIVAGRLEVTEQEQRYLQRVDERLAKGVTAWALSV
;
A
#
# COMPACT_ATOMS: atom_id res chain seq x y z
N MET A 1 -2.02 -18.53 -7.36
CA MET A 1 -1.37 -17.21 -7.15
C MET A 1 -2.16 -16.30 -6.21
N ILE A 2 -3.50 -16.27 -6.31
CA ILE A 2 -4.36 -15.39 -5.52
C ILE A 2 -4.32 -15.64 -3.98
N PRO A 3 -4.21 -16.87 -3.45
CA PRO A 3 -4.06 -17.09 -2.00
C PRO A 3 -2.79 -16.46 -1.40
N ALA A 4 -1.69 -16.46 -2.16
CA ALA A 4 -0.44 -15.84 -1.73
C ALA A 4 -0.56 -14.30 -1.70
N ALA A 5 -1.29 -13.71 -2.64
CA ALA A 5 -1.58 -12.27 -2.66
C ALA A 5 -2.43 -11.86 -1.44
N PHE A 6 -3.42 -12.67 -1.06
CA PHE A 6 -4.21 -12.45 0.16
C PHE A 6 -3.33 -12.41 1.41
N TRP A 7 -2.55 -13.46 1.66
CA TRP A 7 -1.69 -13.52 2.85
C TRP A 7 -0.62 -12.43 2.87
N ALA A 8 -0.10 -12.03 1.70
CA ALA A 8 0.79 -10.88 1.58
C ALA A 8 0.09 -9.57 1.97
N ALA A 9 -1.15 -9.35 1.53
CA ALA A 9 -1.95 -8.17 1.91
C ALA A 9 -2.26 -8.15 3.41
N VAL A 10 -2.63 -9.30 4.00
CA VAL A 10 -2.84 -9.44 5.45
C VAL A 10 -1.55 -9.14 6.22
N GLY A 11 -0.41 -9.69 5.78
CA GLY A 11 0.89 -9.40 6.40
C GLY A 11 1.24 -7.91 6.34
N LEU A 12 1.01 -7.26 5.20
CA LEU A 12 1.18 -5.82 5.04
C LEU A 12 0.27 -5.00 5.96
N LEU A 13 -0.98 -5.41 6.12
CA LEU A 13 -1.95 -4.79 7.00
C LEU A 13 -1.50 -4.86 8.46
N LEU A 14 -1.12 -6.06 8.93
CA LEU A 14 -0.67 -6.29 10.30
C LEU A 14 0.60 -5.49 10.63
N LEU A 15 1.55 -5.40 9.69
CA LEU A 15 2.75 -4.57 9.84
C LEU A 15 2.45 -3.07 9.95
N ARG A 16 1.23 -2.64 9.61
CA ARG A 16 0.82 -1.24 9.52
C ARG A 16 -0.26 -0.84 10.53
N VAL A 17 -0.62 -1.68 11.49
CA VAL A 17 -1.59 -1.31 12.55
C VAL A 17 -1.18 -0.03 13.28
N ASN A 18 0.13 0.18 13.50
CA ASN A 18 0.67 1.40 14.10
C ASN A 18 0.53 2.67 13.21
N ALA A 19 0.08 2.54 11.96
CA ALA A 19 -0.14 3.65 11.04
C ALA A 19 -1.49 4.35 11.26
N ILE A 20 -2.44 3.74 11.98
CA ILE A 20 -3.77 4.31 12.26
C ILE A 20 -3.64 5.67 12.97
N GLY A 21 -2.68 5.79 13.89
CA GLY A 21 -2.39 7.02 14.63
C GLY A 21 -1.61 8.09 13.85
N ASN A 22 -1.17 7.84 12.61
CA ASN A 22 -0.35 8.79 11.84
C ASN A 22 -1.01 9.12 10.49
N ALA A 23 -1.54 10.33 10.36
CA ALA A 23 -2.27 10.80 9.18
C ALA A 23 -1.51 10.56 7.86
N ALA A 24 -0.18 10.77 7.85
CA ALA A 24 0.65 10.57 6.66
C ALA A 24 0.80 9.10 6.25
N ARG A 25 0.46 8.14 7.12
CA ARG A 25 0.58 6.69 6.88
C ARG A 25 -0.76 6.00 6.69
N ARG A 26 -1.88 6.68 6.97
CA ARG A 26 -3.24 6.15 6.84
C ARG A 26 -3.57 5.67 5.43
N PRO A 27 -3.24 6.38 4.33
CA PRO A 27 -3.58 5.92 2.98
C PRO A 27 -3.03 4.52 2.70
N ALA A 28 -1.76 4.29 3.02
CA ALA A 28 -1.15 2.99 2.76
C ALA A 28 -1.69 1.85 3.66
N PHE A 29 -2.26 2.18 4.84
CA PHE A 29 -2.98 1.22 5.68
C PHE A 29 -4.36 0.90 5.08
N LEU A 30 -5.11 1.94 4.70
CA LEU A 30 -6.43 1.79 4.09
C LEU A 30 -6.36 1.03 2.77
N ALA A 31 -5.35 1.30 1.93
CA ALA A 31 -5.11 0.54 0.71
C ALA A 31 -4.92 -0.95 0.99
N ALA A 32 -4.12 -1.32 2.00
CA ALA A 32 -3.91 -2.71 2.38
C ALA A 32 -5.19 -3.33 2.97
N ALA A 33 -5.93 -2.61 3.80
CA ALA A 33 -7.17 -3.10 4.41
C ALA A 33 -8.23 -3.39 3.35
N LEU A 34 -8.43 -2.46 2.41
CA LEU A 34 -9.40 -2.60 1.33
C LEU A 34 -8.97 -3.65 0.31
N ALA A 35 -7.67 -3.79 0.04
CA ALA A 35 -7.16 -4.91 -0.76
C ALA A 35 -7.44 -6.28 -0.10
N VAL A 36 -7.32 -6.39 1.23
CA VAL A 36 -7.69 -7.61 1.96
C VAL A 36 -9.18 -7.89 1.82
N VAL A 37 -10.04 -6.88 1.97
CA VAL A 37 -11.49 -7.01 1.76
C VAL A 37 -11.78 -7.50 0.34
N GLY A 38 -11.29 -6.79 -0.68
CA GLY A 38 -11.54 -7.14 -2.08
C GLY A 38 -11.08 -8.57 -2.41
N ILE A 39 -9.87 -8.97 -2.01
CA ILE A 39 -9.37 -10.33 -2.29
C ILE A 39 -10.15 -11.40 -1.49
N ALA A 40 -10.55 -11.11 -0.25
CA ALA A 40 -11.34 -12.05 0.56
C ALA A 40 -12.69 -12.36 -0.08
N THR A 41 -13.27 -11.39 -0.78
CA THR A 41 -14.61 -11.49 -1.38
C THR A 41 -14.64 -12.14 -2.77
N VAL A 42 -13.48 -12.34 -3.43
CA VAL A 42 -13.39 -12.91 -4.80
C VAL A 42 -13.71 -14.42 -4.87
N GLY A 43 -13.79 -15.14 -3.74
CA GLY A 43 -14.08 -16.58 -3.76
C GLY A 43 -12.90 -17.51 -3.57
N VAL A 44 -11.68 -16.96 -3.63
CA VAL A 44 -10.44 -17.76 -3.54
C VAL A 44 -10.12 -18.15 -2.11
N VAL A 45 -10.41 -17.23 -1.20
CA VAL A 45 -10.10 -17.38 0.21
C VAL A 45 -11.31 -18.06 0.82
N TRP A 46 -12.45 -17.36 0.89
CA TRP A 46 -13.73 -17.93 1.28
C TRP A 46 -14.63 -18.11 0.04
N PRO A 47 -15.48 -19.14 -0.03
CA PRO A 47 -16.44 -19.30 -1.12
C PRO A 47 -17.37 -18.08 -1.24
N VAL A 48 -17.73 -17.68 -2.46
CA VAL A 48 -18.51 -16.45 -2.70
C VAL A 48 -19.98 -16.64 -2.34
N GLU A 49 -20.52 -17.82 -2.64
CA GLU A 49 -21.94 -18.16 -2.49
C GLU A 49 -22.45 -17.93 -1.07
N PRO A 50 -21.81 -18.43 0.01
CA PRO A 50 -22.28 -18.16 1.37
C PRO A 50 -22.12 -16.70 1.79
N LEU A 51 -21.18 -15.94 1.19
CA LEU A 51 -21.03 -14.51 1.47
C LEU A 51 -22.13 -13.70 0.81
N ASP A 52 -22.50 -14.02 -0.43
CA ASP A 52 -23.58 -13.35 -1.15
C ASP A 52 -24.96 -13.70 -0.57
N ALA A 53 -25.15 -14.95 -0.11
CA ALA A 53 -26.36 -15.36 0.61
C ALA A 53 -26.61 -14.55 1.88
N LEU A 54 -25.55 -14.17 2.61
CA LEU A 54 -25.67 -13.27 3.76
C LEU A 54 -26.08 -11.84 3.38
N LEU A 55 -25.82 -11.45 2.13
CA LEU A 55 -26.16 -10.14 1.57
C LEU A 55 -27.51 -10.14 0.85
N GLY A 56 -28.20 -11.28 0.82
CA GLY A 56 -29.54 -11.42 0.27
C GLY A 56 -29.61 -12.04 -1.13
N ASP A 57 -28.53 -12.68 -1.62
CA ASP A 57 -28.45 -13.34 -2.96
C ASP A 57 -28.76 -12.38 -4.12
N VAL A 58 -28.28 -11.14 -4.01
CA VAL A 58 -28.47 -10.07 -5.01
C VAL A 58 -27.15 -9.63 -5.66
N ASN A 59 -26.12 -10.48 -5.62
CA ASN A 59 -24.79 -10.19 -6.15
C ASN A 59 -24.17 -8.89 -5.58
N ALA A 60 -24.59 -8.49 -4.38
CA ALA A 60 -24.04 -7.32 -3.68
C ALA A 60 -22.55 -7.50 -3.35
N ILE A 61 -22.07 -8.75 -3.34
CA ILE A 61 -20.65 -9.06 -3.20
C ILE A 61 -19.79 -8.47 -4.32
N ASP A 62 -20.31 -8.37 -5.55
CA ASP A 62 -19.63 -7.75 -6.69
C ASP A 62 -19.43 -6.24 -6.45
N LEU A 63 -20.47 -5.56 -6.01
CA LEU A 63 -20.39 -4.15 -5.63
C LEU A 63 -19.36 -3.93 -4.52
N ILE A 64 -19.31 -4.80 -3.50
CA ILE A 64 -18.30 -4.71 -2.42
C ILE A 64 -16.89 -4.86 -3.00
N GLN A 65 -16.67 -5.83 -3.90
CA GLN A 65 -15.39 -6.05 -4.55
C GLN A 65 -14.94 -4.82 -5.34
N VAL A 66 -15.83 -4.26 -6.16
CA VAL A 66 -15.59 -3.05 -6.97
C VAL A 66 -15.23 -1.85 -6.09
N LEU A 67 -16.07 -1.54 -5.10
CA LEU A 67 -15.85 -0.40 -4.19
C LEU A 67 -14.54 -0.56 -3.40
N ALA A 68 -14.26 -1.77 -2.91
CA ALA A 68 -13.03 -2.06 -2.18
C ALA A 68 -11.79 -1.93 -3.08
N ALA A 69 -11.83 -2.45 -4.31
CA ALA A 69 -10.73 -2.36 -5.26
C ALA A 69 -10.47 -0.89 -5.67
N THR A 70 -11.52 -0.15 -6.04
CA THR A 70 -11.43 1.28 -6.40
C THR A 70 -10.83 2.10 -5.28
N ALA A 71 -11.33 1.93 -4.06
CA ALA A 71 -10.81 2.64 -2.89
C ALA A 71 -9.37 2.20 -2.55
N ALA A 72 -9.03 0.92 -2.69
CA ALA A 72 -7.67 0.42 -2.47
C ALA A 72 -6.67 1.09 -3.43
N PHE A 73 -7.00 1.16 -4.73
CA PHE A 73 -6.17 1.83 -5.72
C PHE A 73 -6.06 3.35 -5.48
N TRP A 74 -7.15 4.00 -5.08
CA TRP A 74 -7.13 5.41 -4.69
C TRP A 74 -6.14 5.67 -3.54
N PHE A 75 -6.25 4.90 -2.46
CA PHE A 75 -5.37 5.07 -1.30
C PHE A 75 -3.93 4.65 -1.59
N LEU A 76 -3.71 3.69 -2.49
CA LEU A 76 -2.38 3.33 -2.98
C LEU A 76 -1.74 4.46 -3.77
N ARG A 77 -2.52 5.15 -4.62
CA ARG A 77 -2.09 6.36 -5.33
C ARG A 77 -1.71 7.46 -4.34
N ASP A 78 -2.54 7.74 -3.35
CA ASP A 78 -2.24 8.73 -2.31
C ASP A 78 -0.99 8.37 -1.51
N ALA A 79 -0.81 7.10 -1.15
CA ALA A 79 0.40 6.61 -0.50
C ALA A 79 1.65 6.80 -1.37
N THR A 80 1.52 6.60 -2.69
CA THR A 80 2.60 6.77 -3.66
C THR A 80 3.00 8.24 -3.78
N ARG A 81 2.02 9.16 -3.84
CA ARG A 81 2.22 10.61 -3.83
C ARG A 81 2.89 11.12 -2.57
N ALA A 82 2.38 10.70 -1.41
CA ALA A 82 2.97 11.05 -0.12
C ALA A 82 4.42 10.58 -0.02
N HIS A 83 4.75 9.43 -0.62
CA HIS A 83 6.13 8.94 -0.65
C HIS A 83 7.04 9.72 -1.59
N ALA A 84 6.52 10.16 -2.74
CA ALA A 84 7.26 10.97 -3.71
C ALA A 84 7.43 12.44 -3.27
N GLY A 85 6.94 12.82 -2.08
CA GLY A 85 7.01 14.20 -1.59
C GLY A 85 6.07 15.16 -2.31
N SER A 86 5.04 14.64 -3.00
CA SER A 86 4.04 15.49 -3.65
C SER A 86 3.15 16.15 -2.61
N GLU A 87 3.08 17.48 -2.64
CA GLU A 87 2.21 18.28 -1.76
C GLU A 87 0.72 18.25 -2.17
N ALA A 88 0.40 17.59 -3.28
CA ALA A 88 -0.96 17.54 -3.79
C ALA A 88 -1.89 16.85 -2.76
N ARG A 89 -2.79 17.62 -2.16
CA ARG A 89 -3.80 17.10 -1.23
C ARG A 89 -4.66 16.05 -1.91
N SER A 90 -4.88 14.93 -1.21
CA SER A 90 -5.88 13.94 -1.62
C SER A 90 -7.24 14.61 -1.79
N ARG A 91 -7.88 14.38 -2.94
CA ARG A 91 -9.20 14.92 -3.25
C ARG A 91 -10.27 13.87 -2.96
N LEU A 92 -10.49 13.59 -1.68
CA LEU A 92 -11.49 12.63 -1.22
C LEU A 92 -12.88 12.80 -1.87
N PRO A 93 -13.37 14.03 -2.17
CA PRO A 93 -14.63 14.18 -2.91
C PRO A 93 -14.66 13.49 -4.27
N ILE A 94 -13.52 13.35 -4.96
CA ILE A 94 -13.45 12.63 -6.23
C ILE A 94 -13.64 11.13 -5.99
N LEU A 95 -12.98 10.55 -4.97
CA LEU A 95 -13.22 9.16 -4.60
C LEU A 95 -14.70 8.92 -4.28
N ILE A 96 -15.28 9.78 -3.44
CA ILE A 96 -16.69 9.66 -3.06
C ILE A 96 -17.59 9.71 -4.29
N ALA A 97 -17.35 10.65 -5.22
CA ALA A 97 -18.11 10.74 -6.46
C ALA A 97 -18.00 9.47 -7.33
N VAL A 98 -16.80 8.89 -7.44
CA VAL A 98 -16.59 7.62 -8.16
C VAL A 98 -17.34 6.47 -7.49
N LEU A 99 -17.20 6.30 -6.17
CA LEU A 99 -17.87 5.23 -5.43
C LEU A 99 -19.40 5.35 -5.48
N VAL A 100 -19.91 6.58 -5.42
CA VAL A 100 -21.35 6.86 -5.60
C VAL A 100 -21.77 6.51 -7.02
N ALA A 101 -20.99 6.87 -8.04
CA ALA A 101 -21.29 6.53 -9.43
C ALA A 101 -21.32 5.00 -9.64
N GLU A 102 -20.32 4.27 -9.16
CA GLU A 102 -20.27 2.79 -9.21
C GLU A 102 -21.49 2.17 -8.52
N THR A 103 -21.88 2.68 -7.34
CA THR A 103 -23.06 2.22 -6.60
C THR A 103 -24.35 2.50 -7.37
N VAL A 104 -24.53 3.71 -7.89
CA VAL A 104 -25.75 4.11 -8.61
C VAL A 104 -25.90 3.29 -9.89
N THR A 105 -24.82 3.05 -10.63
CA THR A 105 -24.89 2.26 -11.86
C THR A 105 -25.11 0.79 -11.59
N PHE A 106 -24.58 0.25 -10.49
CA PHE A 106 -24.90 -1.11 -10.03
C PHE A 106 -26.40 -1.24 -9.73
N MET A 107 -26.95 -0.32 -8.94
CA MET A 107 -28.38 -0.33 -8.58
C MET A 107 -29.32 -0.11 -9.77
N ALA A 108 -28.79 0.38 -10.90
CA ALA A 108 -29.55 0.55 -12.14
C ALA A 108 -29.56 -0.72 -13.02
N ILE A 109 -28.83 -1.77 -12.65
CA ILE A 109 -28.87 -3.05 -13.35
C ILE A 109 -30.24 -3.71 -13.08
N PRO A 110 -31.00 -4.10 -14.12
CA PRO A 110 -32.39 -4.54 -13.92
C PRO A 110 -32.55 -5.85 -13.16
N ASP A 111 -31.57 -6.74 -13.24
CA ASP A 111 -31.58 -8.07 -12.60
C ASP A 111 -30.27 -8.26 -11.84
N HIS A 112 -30.42 -8.65 -10.58
CA HIS A 112 -29.34 -8.90 -9.64
C HIS A 112 -29.18 -10.39 -9.32
N ASN A 113 -29.93 -11.26 -9.98
CA ASN A 113 -29.78 -12.70 -9.87
C ASN A 113 -28.66 -13.21 -10.78
N GLY A 114 -28.11 -14.38 -10.50
CA GLY A 114 -27.06 -15.00 -11.31
C GLY A 114 -25.90 -15.51 -10.46
N GLU A 115 -24.93 -16.15 -11.11
CA GLU A 115 -23.75 -16.66 -10.39
C GLU A 115 -22.80 -15.51 -10.04
N PRO A 116 -22.43 -15.32 -8.75
CA PRO A 116 -21.61 -14.18 -8.33
C PRO A 116 -20.26 -14.04 -9.01
N THR A 117 -19.70 -15.15 -9.50
CA THR A 117 -18.38 -15.15 -10.16
C THR A 117 -18.44 -14.67 -11.61
N THR A 118 -19.61 -14.73 -12.25
CA THR A 118 -19.82 -14.39 -13.66
C THR A 118 -20.87 -13.29 -13.86
N TYR A 119 -21.53 -12.85 -12.80
CA TYR A 119 -22.66 -11.90 -12.80
C TYR A 119 -22.47 -10.73 -13.77
N ILE A 120 -21.39 -9.95 -13.65
CA ILE A 120 -21.16 -8.79 -14.52
C ILE A 120 -21.07 -9.21 -16.00
N HIS A 121 -20.37 -10.30 -16.30
CA HIS A 121 -20.20 -10.77 -17.68
C HIS A 121 -21.52 -11.28 -18.28
N GLU A 122 -22.38 -11.90 -17.47
CA GLU A 122 -23.70 -12.38 -17.86
C GLU A 122 -24.73 -11.27 -18.05
N HIS A 123 -24.46 -10.09 -17.48
CA HIS A 123 -25.33 -8.93 -17.51
C HIS A 123 -24.80 -7.82 -18.41
N LEU A 124 -23.70 -8.05 -19.15
CA LEU A 124 -23.05 -7.04 -20.00
C LEU A 124 -23.95 -6.50 -21.10
N GLN A 125 -25.00 -7.22 -21.52
CA GLN A 125 -26.01 -6.74 -22.47
C GLN A 125 -26.78 -5.52 -21.97
N TYR A 126 -26.85 -5.30 -20.65
CA TYR A 126 -27.53 -4.14 -20.09
C TYR A 126 -26.59 -2.91 -20.10
N PRO A 127 -27.03 -1.75 -20.63
CA PRO A 127 -26.22 -0.54 -20.63
C PRO A 127 -25.74 -0.12 -19.24
N ALA A 128 -26.55 -0.35 -18.20
CA ALA A 128 -26.17 -0.06 -16.82
C ALA A 128 -24.93 -0.86 -16.38
N THR A 129 -24.87 -2.15 -16.72
CA THR A 129 -23.73 -3.03 -16.43
C THR A 129 -22.48 -2.57 -17.18
N TRP A 130 -22.61 -2.23 -18.47
CA TRP A 130 -21.49 -1.70 -19.25
C TRP A 130 -20.96 -0.37 -18.67
N VAL A 131 -21.84 0.56 -18.31
CA VAL A 131 -21.42 1.82 -17.68
C VAL A 131 -20.76 1.55 -16.32
N HIS A 132 -21.31 0.64 -15.52
CA HIS A 132 -20.76 0.27 -14.22
C HIS A 132 -19.30 -0.24 -14.34
N ILE A 133 -19.05 -1.21 -15.21
CA ILE A 133 -17.71 -1.77 -15.40
C ILE A 133 -16.75 -0.73 -16.01
N VAL A 134 -17.22 0.12 -16.93
CA VAL A 134 -16.40 1.16 -17.54
C VAL A 134 -15.95 2.21 -16.52
N ILE A 135 -16.85 2.68 -15.64
CA ILE A 135 -16.51 3.64 -14.58
C ILE A 135 -15.41 3.05 -13.69
N TYR A 136 -15.59 1.81 -13.23
CA TYR A 136 -14.62 1.10 -12.41
C TYR A 136 -13.24 0.99 -13.08
N LEU A 137 -13.20 0.49 -14.32
CA LEU A 137 -11.97 0.30 -15.09
C LEU A 137 -11.25 1.62 -15.35
N VAL A 138 -11.98 2.66 -15.77
CA VAL A 138 -11.41 3.99 -16.02
C VAL A 138 -10.88 4.62 -14.73
N ALA A 139 -11.58 4.49 -13.60
CA ALA A 139 -11.13 5.00 -12.32
C ALA A 139 -9.84 4.32 -11.87
N MET A 140 -9.78 2.99 -11.88
CA MET A 140 -8.56 2.24 -11.56
C MET A 140 -7.40 2.59 -12.51
N GLY A 141 -7.69 2.67 -13.82
CA GLY A 141 -6.71 3.00 -14.85
C GLY A 141 -6.11 4.39 -14.63
N TRP A 142 -6.95 5.36 -14.30
CA TRP A 142 -6.51 6.69 -13.90
C TRP A 142 -5.59 6.63 -12.68
N PHE A 143 -6.01 5.94 -11.60
CA PHE A 143 -5.22 5.92 -10.36
C PHE A 143 -3.84 5.28 -10.56
N ALA A 144 -3.77 4.22 -11.37
CA ALA A 144 -2.52 3.59 -11.75
C ALA A 144 -1.66 4.52 -12.63
N ALA A 145 -2.22 5.13 -13.67
CA ALA A 145 -1.50 6.06 -14.56
C ALA A 145 -0.98 7.30 -13.82
N ASP A 146 -1.77 7.86 -12.92
CA ASP A 146 -1.38 8.98 -12.06
C ASP A 146 -0.21 8.59 -11.14
N SER A 147 -0.23 7.38 -10.59
CA SER A 147 0.88 6.85 -9.77
C SER A 147 2.17 6.68 -10.59
N ILE A 148 2.07 6.30 -11.87
CA ILE A 148 3.21 6.28 -12.80
C ILE A 148 3.75 7.70 -12.98
N GLY A 149 2.90 8.68 -13.29
CA GLY A 149 3.29 10.07 -13.51
C GLY A 149 4.05 10.68 -12.34
N VAL A 150 3.69 10.29 -11.11
CA VAL A 150 4.37 10.73 -9.88
C VAL A 150 5.74 10.07 -9.69
N LEU A 151 5.92 8.82 -10.15
CA LEU A 151 7.15 8.06 -9.94
C LEU A 151 8.16 8.20 -11.09
N LEU A 152 7.70 8.51 -12.30
CA LEU A 152 8.52 8.67 -13.50
C LEU A 152 9.68 9.68 -13.36
N PRO A 153 9.54 10.82 -12.64
CA PRO A 153 10.66 11.76 -12.46
C PRO A 153 11.83 11.18 -11.68
N GLN A 154 11.62 10.12 -10.90
CA GLN A 154 12.66 9.49 -10.06
C GLN A 154 12.60 7.95 -10.15
N PRO A 155 12.92 7.35 -11.32
CA PRO A 155 12.76 5.92 -11.56
C PRO A 155 13.99 5.17 -11.04
N ARG A 156 14.17 5.13 -9.72
CA ARG A 156 15.32 4.46 -9.08
C ARG A 156 14.87 3.41 -8.07
N GLY A 157 15.62 2.30 -8.04
CA GLY A 157 15.40 1.20 -7.10
C GLY A 157 13.97 0.66 -7.15
N VAL A 158 13.29 0.72 -6.01
CA VAL A 158 11.95 0.13 -5.84
C VAL A 158 10.87 0.87 -6.66
N ASN A 159 11.12 2.13 -7.04
CA ASN A 159 10.18 2.91 -7.84
C ASN A 159 9.98 2.30 -9.23
N ILE A 160 11.02 1.68 -9.81
CA ILE A 160 10.94 0.99 -11.11
C ILE A 160 9.92 -0.15 -11.04
N LEU A 161 9.95 -0.94 -9.96
CA LEU A 161 9.03 -2.05 -9.79
C LEU A 161 7.57 -1.58 -9.64
N PHE A 162 7.34 -0.45 -8.97
CA PHE A 162 6.02 0.19 -8.94
C PHE A 162 5.57 0.65 -10.33
N ILE A 163 6.44 1.32 -11.08
CA ILE A 163 6.13 1.81 -12.43
C ILE A 163 5.75 0.64 -13.35
N ILE A 164 6.55 -0.43 -13.36
CA ILE A 164 6.25 -1.64 -14.14
C ILE A 164 4.91 -2.23 -13.71
N GLY A 165 4.68 -2.36 -12.39
CA GLY A 165 3.44 -2.91 -11.87
C GLY A 165 2.20 -2.11 -12.28
N PHE A 166 2.24 -0.78 -12.13
CA PHE A 166 1.16 0.08 -12.57
C PHE A 166 0.98 0.08 -14.09
N ALA A 167 2.06 0.03 -14.87
CA ALA A 167 1.97 -0.01 -16.33
C ALA A 167 1.28 -1.29 -16.81
N LEU A 168 1.62 -2.43 -16.22
CA LEU A 168 0.95 -3.71 -16.50
C LEU A 168 -0.55 -3.65 -16.16
N VAL A 169 -0.91 -3.05 -15.02
CA VAL A 169 -2.32 -2.85 -14.65
C VAL A 169 -3.04 -1.97 -15.66
N VAL A 170 -2.45 -0.85 -16.09
CA VAL A 170 -3.05 0.03 -17.11
C VAL A 170 -3.26 -0.71 -18.42
N LEU A 171 -2.28 -1.48 -18.89
CA LEU A 171 -2.41 -2.28 -20.10
C LEU A 171 -3.49 -3.36 -19.99
N ALA A 172 -3.60 -4.00 -18.82
CA ALA A 172 -4.67 -4.96 -18.55
C ALA A 172 -6.05 -4.28 -18.63
N ILE A 173 -6.20 -3.12 -17.99
CA ILE A 173 -7.44 -2.33 -18.01
C ILE A 173 -7.83 -1.92 -19.44
N ILE A 174 -6.86 -1.55 -20.28
CA ILE A 174 -7.13 -1.25 -21.70
C ILE A 174 -7.63 -2.50 -22.43
N ALA A 175 -7.00 -3.67 -22.21
CA ALA A 175 -7.45 -4.93 -22.82
C ALA A 175 -8.88 -5.29 -22.39
N GLU A 176 -9.19 -5.15 -21.09
CA GLU A 176 -10.51 -5.42 -20.54
C GLU A 176 -11.56 -4.44 -21.09
N LEU A 177 -11.25 -3.14 -21.15
CA LEU A 177 -12.14 -2.13 -21.73
C LEU A 177 -12.48 -2.44 -23.19
N VAL A 178 -11.50 -2.91 -23.97
CA VAL A 178 -11.74 -3.34 -25.35
C VAL A 178 -12.67 -4.55 -25.39
N ASP A 179 -12.45 -5.55 -24.54
CA ASP A 179 -13.28 -6.75 -24.51
C ASP A 179 -14.71 -6.46 -24.06
N VAL A 180 -14.90 -5.82 -22.89
CA VAL A 180 -16.24 -5.54 -22.35
C VAL A 180 -17.07 -4.65 -23.28
N THR A 181 -16.41 -3.71 -23.98
CA THR A 181 -17.08 -2.87 -24.98
C THR A 181 -17.46 -3.69 -26.22
N ARG A 182 -16.61 -4.63 -26.62
CA ARG A 182 -16.91 -5.52 -27.75
C ARG A 182 -18.06 -6.46 -27.43
N VAL A 183 -18.06 -7.08 -26.25
CA VAL A 183 -19.16 -7.95 -25.77
C VAL A 183 -20.47 -7.18 -25.67
N PHE A 184 -20.45 -5.94 -25.18
CA PHE A 184 -21.62 -5.09 -25.14
C PHE A 184 -22.19 -4.79 -26.54
N ILE A 185 -21.33 -4.47 -27.51
CA ILE A 185 -21.74 -4.18 -28.89
C ILE A 185 -22.26 -5.44 -29.60
N ASP A 186 -21.56 -6.57 -29.43
CA ASP A 186 -21.87 -7.82 -30.13
C ASP A 186 -23.00 -8.62 -29.45
N GLY A 187 -23.35 -8.28 -28.22
CA GLY A 187 -24.41 -8.91 -27.42
C GLY A 187 -24.08 -10.32 -26.93
N GLN A 188 -22.86 -10.80 -27.16
CA GLN A 188 -22.41 -12.15 -26.80
C GLN A 188 -20.89 -12.22 -26.64
N GLN A 189 -20.41 -13.18 -25.85
CA GLN A 189 -18.98 -13.45 -25.76
C GLN A 189 -18.45 -14.06 -27.07
N THR A 190 -17.24 -13.67 -27.45
CA THR A 190 -16.60 -14.11 -28.70
C THR A 190 -15.33 -14.91 -28.41
N PRO A 191 -14.78 -15.65 -29.38
CA PRO A 191 -13.44 -16.24 -29.25
C PRO A 191 -12.36 -15.20 -28.92
N PHE A 192 -12.55 -13.94 -29.34
CA PHE A 192 -11.71 -12.81 -29.00
C PHE A 192 -11.72 -12.52 -27.49
N SER A 193 -12.87 -12.62 -26.82
CA SER A 193 -12.99 -12.43 -25.37
C SER A 193 -12.15 -13.43 -24.57
N ARG A 194 -12.04 -14.68 -25.02
CA ARG A 194 -11.11 -15.65 -24.40
C ARG A 194 -9.66 -15.22 -24.50
N VAL A 195 -9.25 -14.65 -25.64
CA VAL A 195 -7.89 -14.13 -25.81
C VAL A 195 -7.66 -12.91 -24.93
N MET A 196 -8.61 -11.98 -24.90
CA MET A 196 -8.53 -10.78 -24.05
C MET A 196 -8.50 -11.13 -22.57
N LEU A 197 -9.28 -12.10 -22.11
CA LEU A 197 -9.23 -12.60 -20.74
C LEU A 197 -7.84 -13.14 -20.37
N VAL A 198 -7.19 -13.88 -21.28
CA VAL A 198 -5.81 -14.35 -21.08
C VAL A 198 -4.83 -13.18 -21.03
N VAL A 199 -4.96 -12.20 -21.92
CA VAL A 199 -4.14 -10.98 -21.94
C VAL A 199 -4.31 -10.20 -20.64
N PHE A 200 -5.55 -9.94 -20.23
CA PHE A 200 -5.90 -9.28 -18.98
C PHE A 200 -5.24 -9.99 -17.79
N ASN A 201 -5.47 -11.29 -17.62
CA ASN A 201 -4.92 -12.05 -16.50
C ASN A 201 -3.37 -12.06 -16.51
N SER A 202 -2.77 -12.16 -17.70
CA SER A 202 -1.31 -12.18 -17.87
C SER A 202 -0.65 -10.83 -17.57
N LEU A 203 -1.40 -9.73 -17.64
CA LEU A 203 -0.91 -8.39 -17.33
C LEU A 203 -1.28 -7.99 -15.89
N PHE A 204 -2.55 -8.14 -15.52
CA PHE A 204 -3.10 -7.67 -14.26
C PHE A 204 -2.44 -8.34 -13.06
N TYR A 205 -2.42 -9.68 -13.00
CA TYR A 205 -1.89 -10.39 -11.83
C TYR A 205 -0.40 -10.14 -11.60
N PRO A 206 0.49 -10.22 -12.61
CA PRO A 206 1.89 -9.84 -12.45
C PRO A 206 2.05 -8.36 -12.05
N GLY A 207 1.20 -7.47 -12.57
CA GLY A 207 1.17 -6.06 -12.18
C GLY A 207 0.88 -5.87 -10.68
N ILE A 208 -0.18 -6.50 -10.17
CA ILE A 208 -0.53 -6.49 -8.73
C ILE A 208 0.59 -7.10 -7.89
N VAL A 209 1.19 -8.21 -8.33
CA VAL A 209 2.32 -8.84 -7.62
C VAL A 209 3.53 -7.90 -7.55
N ALA A 210 3.89 -7.23 -8.65
CA ALA A 210 4.98 -6.27 -8.67
C ALA A 210 4.73 -5.10 -7.69
N ILE A 211 3.53 -4.54 -7.70
CA ILE A 211 3.10 -3.50 -6.74
C ILE A 211 3.22 -4.01 -5.30
N GLY A 212 2.70 -5.20 -5.02
CA GLY A 212 2.72 -5.83 -3.70
C GLY A 212 4.16 -6.07 -3.18
N VAL A 213 5.04 -6.63 -4.03
CA VAL A 213 6.45 -6.86 -3.71
C VAL A 213 7.17 -5.54 -3.44
N ALA A 214 6.96 -4.54 -4.29
CA ALA A 214 7.56 -3.23 -4.12
C ALA A 214 7.13 -2.58 -2.79
N HIS A 215 5.85 -2.73 -2.43
CA HIS A 215 5.30 -2.22 -1.19
C HIS A 215 5.82 -2.98 0.04
N GLY A 216 5.87 -4.31 -0.03
CA GLY A 216 6.44 -5.20 0.99
C GLY A 216 7.89 -4.88 1.26
N TRP A 217 8.69 -4.75 0.20
CA TRP A 217 10.10 -4.43 0.31
C TRP A 217 10.37 -3.07 0.96
N ARG A 218 9.60 -2.02 0.60
CA ARG A 218 9.69 -0.72 1.28
C ARG A 218 9.35 -0.83 2.77
N THR A 219 8.29 -1.57 3.10
CA THR A 219 7.85 -1.78 4.48
C THR A 219 8.92 -2.50 5.30
N LEU A 220 9.49 -3.56 4.73
CA LEU A 220 10.55 -4.36 5.35
C LEU A 220 11.82 -3.53 5.58
N ARG A 221 12.29 -2.79 4.56
CA ARG A 221 13.47 -1.91 4.71
C ARG A 221 13.27 -0.89 5.82
N ARG A 222 12.08 -0.28 5.89
CA ARG A 222 11.75 0.67 6.96
C ARG A 222 11.80 0.01 8.33
N LEU A 223 11.19 -1.17 8.48
CA LEU A 223 11.17 -1.91 9.74
C LEU A 223 12.59 -2.24 10.19
N ILE A 224 13.43 -2.75 9.29
CA ILE A 224 14.84 -3.05 9.56
C ILE A 224 15.59 -1.79 10.01
N THR A 225 15.39 -0.65 9.34
CA THR A 225 16.03 0.62 9.73
C THR A 225 15.59 1.08 11.11
N VAL A 226 14.29 1.02 11.42
CA VAL A 226 13.75 1.38 12.74
C VAL A 226 14.29 0.46 13.84
N LEU A 227 14.31 -0.86 13.59
CA LEU A 227 14.84 -1.83 14.55
C LEU A 227 16.33 -1.62 14.79
N ARG A 228 17.11 -1.33 13.73
CA ARG A 228 18.54 -0.99 13.86
C ARG A 228 18.75 0.24 14.75
N TRP A 229 17.95 1.29 14.57
CA TRP A 229 18.02 2.49 15.41
C TRP A 229 17.61 2.22 16.85
N ARG A 230 16.56 1.40 17.08
CA ARG A 230 16.18 0.96 18.42
C ARG A 230 17.28 0.15 19.11
N LEU A 231 17.94 -0.73 18.37
CA LEU A 231 19.07 -1.51 18.90
C LEU A 231 20.24 -0.60 19.27
N ILE A 232 20.54 0.40 18.44
CA ILE A 232 21.55 1.43 18.76
C ILE A 232 21.16 2.19 20.02
N SER A 233 19.92 2.69 20.09
CA SER A 233 19.43 3.41 21.26
C SER A 233 19.48 2.56 22.54
N LEU A 234 19.12 1.28 22.47
CA LEU A 234 19.18 0.36 23.60
C LEU A 234 20.61 0.16 24.09
N ARG A 235 21.55 -0.02 23.16
CA ARG A 235 22.97 -0.19 23.51
C ARG A 235 23.56 1.07 24.13
N LEU A 236 23.24 2.24 23.59
CA LEU A 236 23.63 3.54 24.17
C LEU A 236 23.02 3.74 25.56
N PHE A 237 21.75 3.35 25.76
CA PHE A 237 21.10 3.38 27.06
C PHE A 237 21.82 2.49 28.08
N VAL A 238 22.13 1.24 27.73
CA VAL A 238 22.86 0.31 28.61
C VAL A 238 24.25 0.86 28.97
N MET A 239 24.96 1.48 28.02
CA MET A 239 26.24 2.16 28.31
C MET A 239 26.03 3.33 29.28
N SER A 240 25.03 4.19 29.04
CA SER A 240 24.75 5.37 29.87
C SER A 240 24.28 5.05 31.29
N ALA A 241 23.72 3.85 31.50
CA ALA A 241 23.21 3.38 32.78
C ALA A 241 24.32 2.80 33.69
N ARG A 242 25.56 2.65 33.20
CA ARG A 242 26.71 2.26 34.02
C ARG A 242 27.25 3.40 34.88
N ASP A 243 26.87 4.63 34.56
CA ASP A 243 27.18 5.80 35.38
C ASP A 243 26.49 5.65 36.75
N GLN A 244 27.30 5.48 37.78
CA GLN A 244 26.85 5.30 39.17
C GLN A 244 26.56 6.65 39.86
N SER A 245 26.96 7.75 39.24
CA SER A 245 26.98 9.09 39.87
C SER A 245 25.77 9.96 39.53
N ALA A 246 24.98 9.59 38.52
CA ALA A 246 23.73 10.26 38.16
C ALA A 246 22.54 9.30 38.29
N GLY A 247 21.37 9.83 38.69
CA GLY A 247 20.12 9.08 38.68
C GLY A 247 19.82 8.42 37.33
N ARG A 248 18.99 7.37 37.34
CA ARG A 248 18.72 6.53 36.15
C ARG A 248 18.43 7.40 34.91
N PRO A 249 19.06 7.12 33.76
CA PRO A 249 18.79 7.83 32.52
C PRO A 249 17.29 7.79 32.18
N THR A 250 16.76 8.91 31.68
CA THR A 250 15.32 9.12 31.41
C THR A 250 14.79 8.07 30.43
N LEU A 251 14.05 7.06 30.89
CA LEU A 251 13.58 5.94 30.04
C LEU A 251 12.77 6.35 28.80
N ARG A 252 12.10 7.51 28.83
CA ARG A 252 11.26 7.99 27.73
C ARG A 252 11.85 9.24 27.10
N LEU A 253 12.36 9.08 25.89
CA LEU A 253 12.68 10.17 24.98
C LEU A 253 11.61 10.22 23.88
N GLN A 254 11.20 11.42 23.50
CA GLN A 254 10.21 11.63 22.44
C GLN A 254 10.93 11.82 21.10
N GLY A 255 10.45 11.13 20.06
CA GLY A 255 10.96 11.31 18.70
C GLY A 255 10.92 10.03 17.87
N SER A 256 11.43 10.12 16.64
CA SER A 256 11.70 8.94 15.82
C SER A 256 12.80 8.08 16.46
N ALA A 257 12.89 6.80 16.10
CA ALA A 257 13.93 5.90 16.65
C ALA A 257 15.36 6.45 16.44
N GLU A 258 15.56 7.20 15.35
CA GLU A 258 16.81 7.88 15.04
C GLU A 258 17.06 9.09 15.95
N VAL A 259 16.05 9.94 16.15
CA VAL A 259 16.14 11.09 17.08
C VAL A 259 16.42 10.62 18.50
N VAL A 260 15.74 9.56 18.95
CA VAL A 260 15.98 8.97 20.27
C VAL A 260 17.40 8.42 20.37
N ALA A 261 17.91 7.76 19.33
CA ALA A 261 19.30 7.30 19.31
C ALA A 261 20.31 8.47 19.33
N ALA A 262 20.03 9.57 18.62
CA ALA A 262 20.86 10.77 18.60
C ALA A 262 20.89 11.47 19.98
N GLN A 263 19.74 11.63 20.61
CA GLN A 263 19.63 12.20 21.97
C GLN A 263 20.42 11.36 22.98
N ARG A 264 20.29 10.03 22.93
CA ARG A 264 21.08 9.11 23.77
C ARG A 264 22.57 9.19 23.50
N TYR A 265 22.97 9.39 22.25
CA TYR A 265 24.36 9.55 21.88
C TYR A 265 24.94 10.83 22.51
N ILE A 266 24.21 11.94 22.46
CA ILE A 266 24.60 13.22 23.09
C ILE A 266 24.70 13.05 24.62
N GLU A 267 23.66 12.51 25.27
CA GLU A 267 23.68 12.25 26.72
C GLU A 267 24.90 11.41 27.16
N LEU A 268 25.23 10.38 26.37
CA LEU A 268 26.38 9.53 26.64
C LEU A 268 27.71 10.28 26.45
N ARG A 269 27.83 11.10 25.39
CA ARG A 269 29.02 11.93 25.13
C ARG A 269 29.25 12.94 26.23
N ASP A 270 28.20 13.60 26.73
CA ASP A 270 28.32 14.57 27.81
C ASP A 270 28.86 13.93 29.10
N LYS A 271 28.43 12.71 29.41
CA LYS A 271 28.94 11.94 30.56
C LYS A 271 30.42 11.58 30.41
N ILE A 272 30.85 11.20 29.20
CA ILE A 272 32.24 10.87 28.90
C ILE A 272 33.12 12.13 29.04
N VAL A 273 32.68 13.26 28.46
CA VAL A 273 33.41 14.55 28.53
C VAL A 273 33.49 15.06 29.96
N ALA A 274 32.43 14.88 30.76
CA ALA A 274 32.41 15.21 32.18
C ALA A 274 33.26 14.26 33.06
N GLY A 275 33.93 13.26 32.48
CA GLY A 275 34.76 12.29 33.20
C GLY A 275 33.96 11.32 34.08
N ARG A 276 32.64 11.21 33.87
CA ARG A 276 31.74 10.38 34.70
C ARG A 276 31.60 8.95 34.21
N LEU A 277 32.08 8.67 33.00
CA LEU A 277 31.96 7.39 32.36
C LEU A 277 33.26 7.05 31.63
N GLU A 278 33.96 6.03 32.12
CA GLU A 278 35.07 5.43 31.37
C GLU A 278 34.52 4.48 30.32
N VAL A 279 35.14 4.50 29.14
CA VAL A 279 34.68 3.79 27.96
C VAL A 279 35.78 2.85 27.51
N THR A 280 35.44 1.60 27.24
CA THR A 280 36.41 0.65 26.69
C THR A 280 36.75 0.98 25.23
N GLU A 281 37.91 0.53 24.72
CA GLU A 281 38.27 0.74 23.30
C GLU A 281 37.20 0.21 22.33
N GLN A 282 36.57 -0.92 22.65
CA GLN A 282 35.52 -1.51 21.82
C GLN A 282 34.28 -0.61 21.75
N GLU A 283 33.96 0.06 22.85
CA GLU A 283 32.84 0.98 22.94
C GLU A 283 33.16 2.30 22.23
N GLN A 284 34.40 2.78 22.30
CA GLN A 284 34.85 3.95 21.54
C GLN A 284 34.74 3.72 20.02
N ARG A 285 35.18 2.55 19.53
CA ARG A 285 34.99 2.14 18.12
C ARG A 285 33.52 2.00 17.74
N TYR A 286 32.66 1.60 18.68
CA TYR A 286 31.21 1.56 18.46
C TYR A 286 30.62 2.97 18.35
N LEU A 287 30.99 3.89 19.24
CA LEU A 287 30.54 5.28 19.23
C LEU A 287 30.96 6.02 17.96
N GLN A 288 32.17 5.77 17.46
CA GLN A 288 32.62 6.34 16.19
C GLN A 288 31.74 5.89 15.01
N ARG A 289 31.39 4.60 14.94
CA ARG A 289 30.47 4.09 13.91
C ARG A 289 29.05 4.64 14.03
N VAL A 290 28.59 4.89 15.26
CA VAL A 290 27.29 5.54 15.49
C VAL A 290 27.33 6.99 15.02
N ASP A 291 28.41 7.71 15.34
CA ASP A 291 28.63 9.11 14.95
C ASP A 291 28.66 9.29 13.43
N GLU A 292 29.47 8.48 12.73
CA GLU A 292 29.52 8.47 11.25
C GLU A 292 28.14 8.20 10.62
N ARG A 293 27.34 7.35 11.28
CA ARG A 293 26.01 7.00 10.81
C ARG A 293 24.99 8.10 11.08
N LEU A 294 25.07 8.76 12.24
CA LEU A 294 24.27 9.94 12.57
C LEU A 294 24.63 11.11 11.64
N ALA A 295 25.91 11.33 11.35
CA ALA A 295 26.36 12.36 10.40
C ALA A 295 25.78 12.14 8.99
N LYS A 296 25.71 10.89 8.53
CA LYS A 296 25.04 10.52 7.26
C LYS A 296 23.51 10.65 7.31
N GLY A 297 22.89 10.46 8.48
CA GLY A 297 21.45 10.62 8.69
C GLY A 297 21.01 12.08 8.75
N VAL A 298 21.77 12.91 9.47
CA VAL A 298 21.54 14.36 9.60
C VAL A 298 21.74 15.09 8.27
N THR A 299 22.72 14.70 7.46
CA THR A 299 22.91 15.25 6.11
C THR A 299 21.76 14.88 5.16
N ALA A 300 21.17 13.68 5.29
CA ALA A 300 19.98 13.30 4.52
C ALA A 300 18.72 14.07 4.96
N TRP A 301 18.58 14.42 6.24
CA TRP A 301 17.49 15.26 6.75
C TRP A 301 17.65 16.73 6.30
N ALA A 302 18.85 17.29 6.41
CA ALA A 302 19.15 18.67 5.99
C ALA A 302 19.03 18.90 4.47
N LEU A 303 19.13 17.85 3.65
CA LEU A 303 18.91 17.91 2.20
C LEU A 303 17.44 17.66 1.79
N SER A 304 16.57 17.39 2.77
CA SER A 304 15.13 17.10 2.58
C SER A 304 14.20 18.15 3.19
N VAL A 305 14.77 19.18 3.81
CA VAL A 305 14.10 20.42 4.27
C VAL A 305 14.48 21.53 3.29
#